data_AF-A0A086P696-F1
#
_entry.id   AF-A0A086P696-F1
#
_cell.length_a   1.000
_cell.length_b   1.000
_cell.length_c   1.000
_cell.angle_alpha   90.00
_cell.angle_beta   90.00
_cell.angle_gamma   90.00
#
_symmetry.space_group_name_H-M   'P 1'
#
loop_
_entity.id
_entity.type
_entity.pdbx_description
1 polymer ?
#
loop_
_entity_poly.entity_id
_entity_poly.type
_entity_poly.pdbx_seq_one_letter_code
_entity_poly.pdbx_strand_id
1 'polypeptide(L)' 'MDQPSVEFCKAQAASHLARANDSDLPNVRAICLTAAQSWMREAESARRISERRARAASADVG' A
#
# COMPACT_ATOMS: atom_id res chain seq x y z
N MET A 1 -2.89 -6.85 15.37
CA MET A 1 -3.40 -6.59 14.01
C MET A 1 -2.35 -7.08 13.04
N ASP A 2 -2.72 -7.97 12.13
CA ASP A 2 -1.80 -8.40 11.07
C ASP A 2 -1.54 -7.25 10.11
N GLN A 3 -0.29 -7.15 9.65
CA GLN A 3 0.10 -6.13 8.68
C GLN A 3 -0.50 -6.48 7.31
N PRO A 4 -1.13 -5.52 6.60
CA PRO A 4 -1.65 -5.77 5.25
C PRO A 4 -0.55 -6.21 4.28
N SER A 5 -0.93 -7.05 3.31
CA SER A 5 -0.01 -7.49 2.26
C SER A 5 0.29 -6.36 1.28
N VAL A 6 1.43 -6.46 0.58
CA VAL A 6 1.82 -5.52 -0.48
C VAL A 6 0.73 -5.40 -1.54
N GLU A 7 0.16 -6.53 -1.96
CA GLU A 7 -0.86 -6.58 -3.00
C GLU A 7 -2.19 -5.96 -2.55
N PHE A 8 -2.56 -6.15 -1.29
CA PHE A 8 -3.73 -5.45 -0.72
C PHE A 8 -3.53 -3.93 -0.72
N CYS A 9 -2.38 -3.45 -0.26
CA CYS A 9 -2.07 -2.02 -0.24
C CYS A 9 -2.08 -1.42 -1.65
N LYS A 10 -1.49 -2.11 -2.65
CA LYS A 10 -1.54 -1.68 -4.05
C LYS A 10 -2.96 -1.64 -4.60
N ALA A 11 -3.78 -2.66 -4.30
CA ALA A 11 -5.18 -2.70 -4.74
C ALA A 11 -5.99 -1.53 -4.17
N GLN A 12 -5.80 -1.19 -2.88
CA GLN A 12 -6.43 -0.02 -2.27
C GLN A 12 -5.97 1.28 -2.91
N ALA A 13 -4.67 1.42 -3.18
CA ALA A 13 -4.15 2.60 -3.87
C ALA A 13 -4.78 2.78 -5.27
N ALA A 14 -4.87 1.70 -6.04
CA ALA A 14 -5.50 1.72 -7.37
C ALA A 14 -7.00 2.07 -7.29
N SER A 15 -7.73 1.51 -6.33
CA SER A 15 -9.15 1.82 -6.12
C SER A 15 -9.37 3.32 -5.80
N HIS A 16 -8.54 3.89 -4.93
CA HIS A 16 -8.62 5.32 -4.62
C HIS A 16 -8.21 6.20 -5.80
N LEU A 17 -7.22 5.80 -6.59
CA LEU A 17 -6.83 6.52 -7.79
C LEU A 17 -7.96 6.52 -8.83
N ALA A 18 -8.62 5.39 -9.06
CA ALA A 18 -9.79 5.30 -9.94
C ALA A 18 -10.90 6.25 -9.47
N ARG A 19 -11.23 6.23 -8.17
CA ARG A 19 -12.23 7.14 -7.60
C ARG A 19 -11.85 8.62 -7.72
N ALA A 20 -10.55 8.95 -7.63
CA ALA A 20 -10.09 10.31 -7.84
C ALA A 20 -10.31 10.78 -9.29
N ASN A 21 -10.07 9.89 -10.26
CA ASN A 21 -10.25 10.17 -11.68
C ASN A 21 -11.72 10.34 -12.06
N ASP A 22 -12.60 9.53 -11.46
CA ASP A 22 -14.05 9.57 -11.71
C ASP A 22 -14.76 10.73 -11.01
N SER A 23 -14.07 11.46 -10.12
CA SER A 23 -14.68 12.51 -9.31
C SER A 23 -14.53 13.89 -9.93
N ASP A 24 -15.66 14.56 -10.17
CA ASP A 24 -15.73 15.98 -10.56
C ASP A 24 -15.61 16.95 -9.38
N LEU A 25 -15.78 16.46 -8.15
CA LEU A 25 -15.65 17.26 -6.93
C LEU A 25 -14.16 17.40 -6.54
N PRO A 26 -13.58 18.62 -6.48
CA PRO A 26 -12.15 18.80 -6.22
C PRO A 26 -11.71 18.28 -4.86
N ASN A 27 -12.55 18.43 -3.83
CA ASN A 27 -12.28 17.94 -2.48
C ASN A 27 -12.22 16.41 -2.42
N VAL A 28 -13.18 15.72 -3.06
CA VAL A 28 -13.20 14.26 -3.13
C VAL A 28 -11.98 13.74 -3.89
N ARG A 29 -11.62 14.38 -5.02
CA ARG A 29 -10.41 14.07 -5.77
C ARG A 29 -9.16 14.19 -4.90
N ALA A 30 -8.98 15.31 -4.19
CA ALA A 30 -7.82 15.53 -3.34
C ALA A 30 -7.70 14.48 -2.21
N ILE A 31 -8.82 14.15 -1.55
CA ILE A 31 -8.85 13.12 -0.50
C ILE A 31 -8.46 11.75 -1.08
N CYS A 32 -9.03 11.38 -2.24
CA CYS A 32 -8.76 10.09 -2.85
C CYS A 32 -7.30 9.98 -3.33
N LEU A 33 -6.72 11.04 -3.89
CA LEU A 33 -5.30 11.07 -4.24
C LEU A 33 -4.41 10.91 -3.00
N THR A 34 -4.75 11.58 -1.90
CA THR A 34 -4.01 11.47 -0.63
C THR A 34 -4.08 10.05 -0.08
N ALA A 35 -5.27 9.43 -0.11
CA ALA A 35 -5.47 8.06 0.31
C ALA A 35 -4.66 7.08 -0.56
N ALA A 36 -4.67 7.26 -1.88
CA ALA A 36 -3.89 6.43 -2.80
C ALA A 36 -2.38 6.50 -2.49
N GLN A 37 -1.86 7.70 -2.24
CA GLN A 37 -0.46 7.89 -1.84
C GLN A 37 -0.13 7.24 -0.49
N SER A 38 -1.02 7.34 0.49
CA SER A 38 -0.84 6.67 1.80
C SER A 38 -0.77 5.16 1.63
N TRP A 39 -1.66 4.55 0.84
CA TRP A 39 -1.63 3.12 0.58
C TRP A 39 -0.37 2.67 -0.16
N MET A 40 0.17 3.49 -1.06
CA MET A 40 1.47 3.19 -1.70
C MET A 40 2.63 3.21 -0.70
N ARG A 41 2.61 4.09 0.30
CA ARG A 41 3.60 4.07 1.39
C ARG A 41 3.45 2.82 2.26
N GLU A 42 2.23 2.39 2.53
CA GLU A 42 1.97 1.15 3.26
C GLU A 42 2.43 -0.09 2.48
N ALA A 43 2.26 -0.11 1.15
CA ALA A 43 2.77 -1.18 0.29
C ALA A 43 4.31 -1.29 0.40
N GLU A 44 4.99 -0.15 0.42
CA GLU A 44 6.45 -0.08 0.59
C GLU A 44 6.89 -0.55 1.98
N SER A 45 6.17 -0.17 3.04
CA SER A 45 6.41 -0.67 4.40
C SER A 45 6.23 -2.18 4.50
N ALA A 46 5.13 -2.71 3.93
CA ALA A 46 4.85 -4.14 3.90
C ALA A 46 5.94 -4.91 3.13
N ARG A 47 6.44 -4.37 2.01
CA ARG A 47 7.54 -4.95 1.23
C ARG A 47 8.80 -5.07 2.08
N ARG A 48 9.23 -3.98 2.74
CA ARG A 48 10.43 -3.97 3.60
C ARG A 48 10.35 -4.98 4.74
N ILE A 49 9.16 -5.18 5.30
CA ILE A 49 8.94 -6.13 6.39
C ILE A 49 8.96 -7.57 5.87
N SER A 50 8.35 -7.83 4.72
CA SER A 50 8.44 -9.13 4.04
C SER A 50 9.89 -9.50 3.73
N GLU A 51 10.67 -8.57 3.17
CA GLU A 51 12.10 -8.78 2.88
C GLU A 51 12.93 -9.02 4.15
N ARG A 52 12.63 -8.30 5.24
CA ARG A 52 13.30 -8.52 6.53
C ARG A 52 13.02 -9.92 7.07
N ARG A 53 11.77 -10.39 6.97
CA ARG A 53 11.38 -11.75 7.39
C ARG A 53 12.05 -12.82 6.54
N ALA A 54 12.11 -12.63 5.22
CA ALA A 54 12.78 -13.56 4.31
C ALA A 54 14.27 -13.70 4.61
N ARG A 55 14.96 -12.58 4.89
CA ARG A 55 16.37 -12.59 5.31
C ARG A 55 16.57 -13.31 6.64
N ALA A 56 15.72 -13.07 7.63
CA ALA A 56 15.80 -13.76 8.93
C ALA A 56 15.60 -15.27 8.78
N ALA A 57 14.62 -15.71 7.97
CA ALA A 57 14.39 -17.12 7.70
C ALA A 57 15.57 -17.79 6.96
N SER A 58 16.28 -17.05 6.10
CA SER A 58 17.43 -17.58 5.38
C SER A 58 18.70 -17.68 6.26
N ALA A 59 18.77 -16.89 7.32
CA ALA A 59 19.89 -16.89 8.26
C ALA A 59 19.79 -17.99 9.34
N ASP A 60 18.59 -18.51 9.58
CA ASP A 60 18.32 -19.56 10.59
C ASP A 60 18.63 -20.99 10.06
N VAL A 61 18.81 -21.14 8.75
CA VAL A 61 19.02 -22.43 8.07
C VAL A 61 20.51 -22.74 7.80
N GLY A 62 21.43 -21.83 8.14
CA GLY A 62 22.88 -21.99 7.97
C GLY A 62 23.61 -22.09 9.29
#